data_AF-A0A5B8N195-F1
#
_entry.id   AF-A0A5B8N195-F1
#
_cell.length_a   1.000
_cell.length_b   1.000
_cell.length_c   1.000
_cell.angle_alpha   90.00
_cell.angle_beta   90.00
_cell.angle_gamma   90.00
#
_symmetry.space_group_name_H-M   'P 1'
#
loop_
_entity.id
_entity.type
_entity.pdbx_description
1 polymer ?
#
loop_
_entity_poly.entity_id
_entity_poly.type
_entity_poly.pdbx_seq_one_letter_code
_entity_poly.pdbx_strand_id
1 'polypeptide(L)'
;MTDETQKRQVRIFNTKTGEARLSEPVPVHGQRAAEGDEPLADIPQEPNMTPGGRVPQPGDDVSTRPNVAEPSGNADASHDSGGAVSVGSHVGNVPLERNAVGKGDAKAGKAKADIETLEQFIAYAYSRKGKRVTLQPKVERLIAQNPRLDEAALSRLATLASADIALAVPRQLLLVAKEINGLPVLREAIKSFVKEVMLQNPVFVDSEIRAVMLNQPDAPPATRALAAVRKYVPPTVNQDKGPKPGELQELQLNAVYLLATWMALHRGIAFDELLNLLLQSVWQPSARELTDDTARLRALTELTQPAGVGFACERLRQRMDEAGTARDQAQRECTTLRDRVSTLEVELQLAKERAESLEEELSAMRERYTAELAALQRHQEGERTQLVHELEQLRGRLARRLGESVDMLAVGLSALRKEPPRIEVMDERAEHVIDSLRKEQEQLKEG
;
A
#
# COMPACT_ATOMS: atom_id res chain seq x y z
N MET A 1 -22.10 38.93 -30.95
CA MET A 1 -22.13 37.54 -31.44
C MET A 1 -22.57 36.66 -30.28
N THR A 2 -23.33 35.59 -30.53
CA THR A 2 -23.95 34.76 -29.50
C THR A 2 -23.02 33.64 -29.04
N ASP A 3 -22.92 33.44 -27.73
CA ASP A 3 -22.05 32.44 -27.10
C ASP A 3 -22.77 31.08 -27.00
N GLU A 4 -22.24 30.06 -27.68
CA GLU A 4 -22.86 28.74 -27.75
C GLU A 4 -22.50 27.86 -26.54
N THR A 5 -23.24 28.06 -25.44
CA THR A 5 -23.19 27.17 -24.27
C THR A 5 -23.36 25.69 -24.65
N GLN A 6 -22.29 24.90 -24.54
CA GLN A 6 -22.26 23.49 -24.94
C GLN A 6 -23.16 22.61 -24.04
N LYS A 7 -24.40 22.39 -24.49
CA LYS A 7 -25.38 21.52 -23.85
C LYS A 7 -25.14 20.06 -24.24
N ARG A 8 -24.54 19.26 -23.34
CA ARG A 8 -24.46 17.81 -23.52
C ARG A 8 -25.82 17.16 -23.22
N GLN A 9 -26.30 16.33 -24.13
CA GLN A 9 -27.44 15.43 -23.93
C GLN A 9 -26.96 13.97 -23.98
N VAL A 10 -27.57 13.11 -23.16
CA VAL A 10 -27.26 11.69 -23.09
C VAL A 10 -28.42 10.88 -23.67
N ARG A 11 -28.14 9.82 -24.43
CA ARG A 11 -29.17 8.88 -24.91
C ARG A 11 -29.58 7.95 -23.77
N ILE A 12 -30.87 7.95 -23.44
CA ILE A 12 -31.51 7.10 -22.45
C ILE A 12 -32.44 6.13 -23.18
N PHE A 13 -32.27 4.82 -22.93
CA PHE A 13 -33.08 3.77 -23.55
C PHE A 13 -34.21 3.33 -22.62
N ASN A 14 -35.41 3.14 -23.15
CA ASN A 14 -36.52 2.54 -22.42
C ASN A 14 -36.31 1.02 -22.32
N THR A 15 -36.10 0.51 -21.11
CA THR A 15 -35.82 -0.92 -20.87
C THR A 15 -36.96 -1.87 -21.22
N LYS A 16 -38.17 -1.38 -21.49
CA LYS A 16 -39.32 -2.21 -21.93
C LYS A 16 -39.66 -2.12 -23.42
N THR A 17 -39.26 -1.07 -24.13
CA THR A 17 -39.55 -0.89 -25.57
C THR A 17 -38.32 -0.83 -26.46
N GLY A 18 -37.12 -0.70 -25.89
CA GLY A 18 -35.85 -0.53 -26.62
C GLY A 18 -35.64 0.86 -27.23
N GLU A 19 -36.65 1.73 -27.19
CA GLU A 19 -36.62 3.05 -27.80
C GLU A 19 -35.65 4.00 -27.08
N ALA A 20 -34.86 4.74 -27.85
CA ALA A 20 -33.90 5.72 -27.35
C ALA A 20 -34.47 7.14 -27.40
N ARG A 21 -34.43 7.87 -26.28
CA ARG A 21 -34.69 9.31 -26.22
C ARG A 21 -33.47 10.06 -25.67
N LEU A 22 -33.33 11.33 -26.04
CA LEU A 22 -32.29 12.20 -25.48
C LEU A 22 -32.77 12.79 -24.14
N SER A 23 -31.82 12.99 -23.22
CA SER A 23 -32.07 13.71 -21.96
C SER A 23 -32.35 15.19 -22.22
N GLU A 24 -33.09 15.83 -21.31
CA GLU A 24 -33.16 17.29 -21.28
C GLU A 24 -31.76 17.90 -21.04
N PRO A 25 -31.46 19.08 -21.62
CA PRO A 25 -30.11 19.65 -21.60
C PRO A 25 -29.82 20.39 -20.28
N VAL A 26 -28.99 19.79 -19.42
CA VAL A 26 -28.53 20.41 -18.17
C VAL A 26 -27.39 21.41 -18.46
N PRO A 27 -27.46 22.67 -17.97
CA PRO A 27 -26.38 23.64 -18.14
C PRO A 27 -25.21 23.31 -17.21
N VAL A 28 -24.00 23.22 -17.77
CA VAL A 28 -22.76 23.08 -16.98
C VAL A 28 -22.27 24.48 -16.59
N HIS A 29 -22.12 24.76 -15.30
CA HIS A 29 -21.42 25.95 -14.83
C HIS A 29 -19.91 25.69 -14.81
N GLY A 30 -19.14 26.47 -15.57
CA GLY A 30 -17.68 26.47 -15.52
C GLY A 30 -17.16 27.09 -14.23
N GLN A 31 -16.02 26.60 -13.73
CA GLN A 31 -15.33 27.23 -12.61
C GLN A 31 -14.75 28.60 -13.04
N ARG A 32 -14.83 29.57 -12.12
CA ARG A 32 -14.55 30.98 -12.37
C ARG A 32 -13.09 31.30 -12.06
N ALA A 33 -12.35 31.78 -13.06
CA ALA A 33 -11.08 32.45 -12.83
C ALA A 33 -11.30 33.88 -12.31
N ALA A 34 -10.39 34.37 -11.47
CA ALA A 34 -10.30 35.78 -11.07
C ALA A 34 -8.88 36.07 -10.56
N GLU A 35 -8.26 37.10 -11.12
CA GLU A 35 -7.02 37.74 -10.63
C GLU A 35 -7.38 38.90 -9.67
N GLY A 36 -6.42 39.45 -8.94
CA GLY A 36 -6.61 40.67 -8.13
C GLY A 36 -5.48 40.97 -7.14
N ASP A 37 -4.85 42.14 -7.28
CA ASP A 37 -3.67 42.59 -6.52
C ASP A 37 -4.00 43.40 -5.24
N GLU A 38 -3.13 43.26 -4.22
CA GLU A 38 -2.65 44.27 -3.24
C GLU A 38 -3.66 45.07 -2.35
N PRO A 39 -3.21 45.83 -1.30
CA PRO A 39 -1.86 46.01 -0.73
C PRO A 39 -1.75 45.72 0.80
N LEU A 40 -0.59 46.05 1.39
CA LEU A 40 -0.19 45.88 2.81
C LEU A 40 -0.99 46.73 3.83
N ALA A 41 -1.04 46.26 5.10
CA ALA A 41 -1.04 47.12 6.29
C ALA A 41 -0.49 46.41 7.56
N ASP A 42 0.45 47.09 8.25
CA ASP A 42 0.88 47.05 9.66
C ASP A 42 1.17 45.76 10.47
N ILE A 43 2.30 45.84 11.20
CA ILE A 43 2.82 44.91 12.22
C ILE A 43 2.81 45.61 13.59
N PRO A 44 2.53 44.89 14.69
CA PRO A 44 3.19 45.19 15.96
C PRO A 44 3.81 43.96 16.66
N GLN A 45 5.14 43.89 16.57
CA GLN A 45 6.13 43.46 17.59
C GLN A 45 5.93 42.17 18.43
N GLU A 46 6.95 41.29 18.37
CA GLU A 46 7.27 40.32 19.42
C GLU A 46 7.73 40.99 20.74
N PRO A 47 7.93 40.20 21.81
CA PRO A 47 9.31 40.16 22.32
C PRO A 47 9.87 38.79 22.77
N ASN A 48 11.02 38.42 22.17
CA ASN A 48 12.23 37.89 22.83
C ASN A 48 12.29 36.47 23.48
N MET A 49 13.22 35.67 22.93
CA MET A 49 14.41 35.06 23.61
C MET A 49 14.22 33.88 24.61
N THR A 50 15.04 32.79 24.67
CA THR A 50 16.00 32.14 23.73
C THR A 50 16.15 30.62 24.13
N PRO A 51 17.28 29.86 23.96
CA PRO A 51 17.26 28.60 23.21
C PRO A 51 17.31 27.30 24.03
N GLY A 52 16.95 26.18 23.39
CA GLY A 52 17.28 24.84 23.84
C GLY A 52 17.05 23.81 22.72
N GLY A 53 18.12 23.33 22.09
CA GLY A 53 18.02 22.50 20.86
C GLY A 53 18.21 21.00 21.08
N ARG A 54 17.41 20.18 20.37
CA ARG A 54 17.79 18.81 19.94
C ARG A 54 16.90 18.31 18.79
N VAL A 55 17.46 17.41 18.00
CA VAL A 55 16.93 16.81 16.75
C VAL A 55 17.58 15.41 16.64
N PRO A 56 16.95 14.33 16.09
CA PRO A 56 15.55 14.14 15.64
C PRO A 56 14.85 12.88 16.24
N GLN A 57 13.72 12.50 15.62
CA GLN A 57 13.32 11.12 15.26
C GLN A 57 12.43 10.29 16.24
N PRO A 58 11.64 9.30 15.73
CA PRO A 58 10.26 9.57 15.30
C PRO A 58 9.21 8.59 15.87
N GLY A 59 7.91 8.87 15.67
CA GLY A 59 6.86 7.88 15.90
C GLY A 59 5.43 8.44 16.00
N ASP A 60 4.86 8.85 14.87
CA ASP A 60 3.40 9.07 14.75
C ASP A 60 2.70 7.76 14.38
N ASP A 61 1.61 7.42 15.08
CA ASP A 61 0.44 6.78 14.46
C ASP A 61 -0.79 6.82 15.40
N VAL A 62 -1.59 7.89 15.32
CA VAL A 62 -2.88 8.02 16.04
C VAL A 62 -4.04 7.69 15.11
N SER A 63 -4.36 6.39 15.02
CA SER A 63 -5.43 5.88 14.16
C SER A 63 -6.82 6.36 14.61
N THR A 64 -7.57 7.00 13.72
CA THR A 64 -8.89 7.61 14.01
C THR A 64 -10.00 7.00 13.14
N ARG A 65 -11.10 6.54 13.76
CA ARG A 65 -12.34 6.03 13.10
C ARG A 65 -13.19 7.19 12.54
N PRO A 66 -13.96 7.00 11.44
CA PRO A 66 -15.33 6.42 11.51
C PRO A 66 -15.53 5.23 10.54
N ASN A 67 -16.39 4.22 10.78
CA ASN A 67 -17.86 4.21 10.95
C ASN A 67 -18.62 4.54 9.65
N VAL A 68 -18.82 3.56 8.75
CA VAL A 68 -20.03 2.69 8.64
C VAL A 68 -21.32 3.44 8.22
N ALA A 69 -21.79 3.12 7.01
CA ALA A 69 -23.18 3.26 6.56
C ALA A 69 -23.48 2.16 5.52
N GLU A 70 -24.64 1.50 5.61
CA GLU A 70 -25.13 0.57 4.59
C GLU A 70 -25.83 1.33 3.43
N PRO A 71 -26.20 0.66 2.33
CA PRO A 71 -27.58 0.19 2.30
C PRO A 71 -27.81 -1.22 1.71
N SER A 72 -28.82 -1.91 2.23
CA SER A 72 -29.45 -3.08 1.60
C SER A 72 -30.36 -2.67 0.42
N GLY A 73 -30.56 -3.53 -0.59
CA GLY A 73 -31.48 -3.23 -1.70
C GLY A 73 -31.63 -4.31 -2.78
N ASN A 74 -32.42 -5.34 -2.49
CA ASN A 74 -33.15 -6.23 -3.41
C ASN A 74 -32.45 -6.79 -4.67
N ALA A 75 -32.27 -8.12 -4.68
CA ALA A 75 -32.35 -8.90 -5.92
C ALA A 75 -33.83 -9.21 -6.24
N ASP A 76 -34.19 -9.29 -7.52
CA ASP A 76 -35.48 -9.79 -8.00
C ASP A 76 -35.24 -10.95 -8.99
N ALA A 77 -36.20 -11.88 -9.11
CA ALA A 77 -35.99 -13.18 -9.73
C ALA A 77 -37.05 -13.52 -10.79
N SER A 78 -36.67 -13.44 -12.07
CA SER A 78 -37.48 -13.89 -13.19
C SER A 78 -37.11 -15.31 -13.64
N HIS A 79 -37.88 -16.29 -13.18
CA HIS A 79 -38.03 -17.57 -13.89
C HIS A 79 -38.75 -17.30 -15.21
N ASP A 80 -38.25 -17.85 -16.33
CA ASP A 80 -39.10 -18.19 -17.46
C ASP A 80 -38.59 -19.48 -18.13
N SER A 81 -39.46 -20.16 -18.88
CA SER A 81 -39.26 -21.54 -19.33
C SER A 81 -39.95 -21.83 -20.66
N GLY A 82 -39.16 -21.83 -21.73
CA GLY A 82 -39.56 -22.26 -23.08
C GLY A 82 -38.37 -22.16 -24.05
N GLY A 83 -38.28 -22.94 -25.11
CA GLY A 83 -39.09 -24.11 -25.48
C GLY A 83 -38.33 -24.93 -26.53
N ALA A 84 -38.46 -26.26 -26.51
CA ALA A 84 -37.72 -27.13 -27.42
C ALA A 84 -38.32 -27.09 -28.85
N VAL A 85 -37.65 -26.40 -29.77
CA VAL A 85 -38.00 -26.44 -31.20
C VAL A 85 -37.16 -27.52 -31.88
N SER A 86 -37.82 -28.62 -32.26
CA SER A 86 -37.21 -29.69 -33.05
C SER A 86 -37.29 -29.35 -34.54
N VAL A 87 -36.13 -29.25 -35.20
CA VAL A 87 -36.02 -29.32 -36.67
C VAL A 87 -34.90 -30.31 -36.99
N GLY A 88 -35.25 -31.42 -37.64
CA GLY A 88 -34.29 -32.45 -38.02
C GLY A 88 -33.67 -32.21 -39.39
N SER A 89 -32.59 -32.95 -39.69
CA SER A 89 -32.19 -33.27 -41.06
C SER A 89 -31.78 -34.74 -41.10
N HIS A 90 -31.99 -35.41 -42.24
CA HIS A 90 -32.13 -36.86 -42.29
C HIS A 90 -31.49 -37.48 -43.53
N VAL A 91 -30.42 -38.26 -43.31
CA VAL A 91 -29.72 -39.17 -44.24
C VAL A 91 -29.27 -40.34 -43.34
N GLY A 92 -29.48 -41.64 -43.57
CA GLY A 92 -29.49 -42.42 -44.81
C GLY A 92 -28.07 -42.99 -45.05
N ASN A 93 -27.77 -44.28 -45.21
CA ASN A 93 -28.51 -45.56 -45.11
C ASN A 93 -27.46 -46.63 -44.64
N VAL A 94 -27.61 -47.95 -44.42
CA VAL A 94 -28.53 -49.06 -44.81
C VAL A 94 -28.60 -50.05 -43.61
N PRO A 95 -29.73 -50.74 -43.32
CA PRO A 95 -29.84 -51.66 -42.17
C PRO A 95 -29.29 -53.08 -42.43
N LEU A 96 -29.09 -53.84 -41.35
CA LEU A 96 -29.00 -55.30 -41.39
C LEU A 96 -29.79 -55.92 -40.22
N GLU A 97 -30.76 -56.77 -40.53
CA GLU A 97 -31.51 -57.54 -39.53
C GLU A 97 -30.76 -58.81 -39.10
N ARG A 98 -30.93 -59.23 -37.83
CA ARG A 98 -31.63 -60.50 -37.54
C ARG A 98 -31.95 -60.74 -36.06
N ASN A 99 -33.13 -61.32 -35.90
CA ASN A 99 -33.73 -62.04 -34.78
C ASN A 99 -32.78 -63.02 -34.03
N ALA A 100 -33.07 -63.49 -32.81
CA ALA A 100 -33.98 -63.07 -31.72
C ALA A 100 -33.82 -64.04 -30.52
N VAL A 101 -34.57 -63.81 -29.44
CA VAL A 101 -34.86 -64.73 -28.31
C VAL A 101 -33.69 -65.05 -27.36
N GLY A 102 -33.81 -64.55 -26.12
CA GLY A 102 -32.99 -64.95 -24.97
C GLY A 102 -33.62 -64.42 -23.69
N LYS A 103 -34.34 -65.27 -22.94
CA LYS A 103 -35.09 -64.84 -21.75
C LYS A 103 -34.15 -64.47 -20.60
N GLY A 104 -34.35 -63.26 -20.09
CA GLY A 104 -34.29 -62.94 -18.65
C GLY A 104 -32.92 -63.00 -17.96
N ASP A 105 -32.50 -61.85 -17.44
CA ASP A 105 -32.39 -61.79 -15.98
C ASP A 105 -32.80 -60.41 -15.44
N ALA A 106 -33.05 -60.32 -14.14
CA ALA A 106 -33.79 -59.19 -13.57
C ALA A 106 -33.01 -57.86 -13.59
N LYS A 107 -33.62 -56.82 -14.18
CA LYS A 107 -33.28 -55.42 -13.84
C LYS A 107 -33.71 -55.16 -12.40
N ALA A 108 -32.83 -55.47 -11.45
CA ALA A 108 -32.92 -55.06 -10.06
C ALA A 108 -32.73 -53.54 -9.94
N GLY A 109 -33.75 -52.79 -10.38
CA GLY A 109 -33.84 -51.36 -10.12
C GLY A 109 -33.91 -51.16 -8.62
N LYS A 110 -32.81 -50.74 -7.99
CA LYS A 110 -32.78 -50.37 -6.57
C LYS A 110 -33.96 -49.44 -6.31
N ALA A 111 -34.87 -49.87 -5.44
CA ALA A 111 -35.94 -49.01 -4.97
C ALA A 111 -35.33 -47.70 -4.47
N LYS A 112 -36.00 -46.57 -4.74
CA LYS A 112 -35.71 -45.36 -4.00
C LYS A 112 -36.12 -45.68 -2.56
N ALA A 113 -35.15 -45.85 -1.67
CA ALA A 113 -35.43 -45.85 -0.25
C ALA A 113 -36.05 -44.48 0.06
N ASP A 114 -37.20 -44.47 0.72
CA ASP A 114 -37.77 -43.23 1.23
C ASP A 114 -36.86 -42.73 2.35
N ILE A 115 -36.27 -41.55 2.12
CA ILE A 115 -35.29 -40.95 3.02
C ILE A 115 -36.03 -40.02 3.96
N GLU A 116 -36.12 -40.42 5.21
CA GLU A 116 -36.78 -39.69 6.30
C GLU A 116 -35.76 -39.14 7.32
N THR A 117 -34.64 -39.84 7.53
CA THR A 117 -33.62 -39.44 8.52
C THR A 117 -32.29 -39.02 7.90
N LEU A 118 -31.49 -38.25 8.65
CA LEU A 118 -30.14 -37.87 8.23
C LEU A 118 -29.23 -39.10 8.08
N GLU A 119 -29.40 -40.11 8.93
CA GLU A 119 -28.67 -41.38 8.81
C GLU A 119 -28.95 -42.08 7.49
N GLN A 120 -30.23 -42.22 7.12
CA GLN A 120 -30.63 -42.82 5.84
C GLN A 120 -30.06 -42.04 4.65
N PHE A 121 -30.01 -40.71 4.72
CA PHE A 121 -29.40 -39.89 3.68
C PHE A 121 -27.89 -40.15 3.54
N ILE A 122 -27.14 -40.16 4.65
CA ILE A 122 -25.70 -40.38 4.63
C ILE A 122 -25.39 -41.82 4.17
N ALA A 123 -26.11 -42.82 4.67
CA ALA A 123 -25.98 -44.22 4.22
C ALA A 123 -26.30 -44.37 2.72
N TYR A 124 -27.32 -43.67 2.21
CA TYR A 124 -27.62 -43.59 0.78
C TYR A 124 -26.48 -42.94 -0.02
N ALA A 125 -25.85 -41.88 0.49
CA ALA A 125 -24.67 -41.27 -0.13
C ALA A 125 -23.47 -42.24 -0.21
N TYR A 126 -23.20 -43.02 0.85
CA TYR A 126 -22.21 -44.10 0.79
C TYR A 126 -22.59 -45.17 -0.24
N SER A 127 -23.87 -45.54 -0.36
CA SER A 127 -24.36 -46.47 -1.39
C SER A 127 -24.15 -46.00 -2.83
N ARG A 128 -23.91 -44.68 -3.04
CA ARG A 128 -23.64 -44.05 -4.34
C ARG A 128 -22.15 -44.04 -4.72
N LYS A 129 -21.22 -44.38 -3.80
CA LYS A 129 -19.76 -44.42 -4.02
C LYS A 129 -19.23 -43.15 -4.72
N GLY A 130 -19.35 -42.01 -4.05
CA GLY A 130 -18.82 -40.72 -4.49
C GLY A 130 -19.47 -40.06 -5.71
N LYS A 131 -20.44 -40.72 -6.37
CA LYS A 131 -21.27 -40.07 -7.40
C LYS A 131 -22.11 -38.95 -6.78
N ARG A 132 -22.37 -37.87 -7.53
CA ARG A 132 -23.14 -36.70 -7.05
C ARG A 132 -24.48 -37.17 -6.45
N VAL A 133 -24.74 -36.69 -5.25
CA VAL A 133 -25.99 -36.86 -4.52
C VAL A 133 -26.65 -35.49 -4.43
N THR A 134 -27.98 -35.46 -4.38
CA THR A 134 -28.75 -34.24 -4.09
C THR A 134 -29.86 -34.61 -3.09
N LEU A 135 -30.27 -33.62 -2.28
CA LEU A 135 -31.40 -33.74 -1.37
C LEU A 135 -32.59 -33.02 -2.01
N GLN A 136 -33.81 -33.55 -1.88
CA GLN A 136 -35.01 -32.87 -2.40
C GLN A 136 -35.60 -31.94 -1.35
N PRO A 137 -36.12 -30.74 -1.69
CA PRO A 137 -36.62 -29.77 -0.71
C PRO A 137 -37.71 -30.29 0.25
N LYS A 138 -38.49 -31.31 -0.15
CA LYS A 138 -39.42 -32.00 0.76
C LYS A 138 -38.68 -32.83 1.83
N VAL A 139 -37.64 -33.55 1.41
CA VAL A 139 -36.80 -34.38 2.28
C VAL A 139 -35.90 -33.51 3.17
N GLU A 140 -35.34 -32.41 2.65
CA GLU A 140 -34.57 -31.43 3.42
C GLU A 140 -35.37 -30.93 4.64
N ARG A 141 -36.62 -30.50 4.41
CA ARG A 141 -37.52 -30.02 5.46
C ARG A 141 -37.93 -31.10 6.46
N LEU A 142 -38.02 -32.36 6.02
CA LEU A 142 -38.39 -33.49 6.88
C LEU A 142 -37.22 -33.87 7.78
N ILE A 143 -36.02 -34.09 7.22
CA ILE A 143 -34.80 -34.37 7.99
C ILE A 143 -34.48 -33.22 8.95
N ALA A 144 -34.70 -31.95 8.54
CA ALA A 144 -34.46 -30.79 9.39
C ALA A 144 -35.38 -30.67 10.63
N GLN A 145 -36.44 -31.49 10.76
CA GLN A 145 -37.22 -31.59 12.01
C GLN A 145 -36.44 -32.33 13.10
N ASN A 146 -35.62 -33.31 12.73
CA ASN A 146 -34.69 -33.98 13.65
C ASN A 146 -33.35 -34.30 12.95
N PRO A 147 -32.47 -33.30 12.76
CA PRO A 147 -31.20 -33.48 12.06
C PRO A 147 -30.10 -34.06 12.96
N ARG A 148 -30.44 -34.60 14.14
CA ARG A 148 -29.48 -35.20 15.07
C ARG A 148 -29.17 -36.63 14.67
N LEU A 149 -27.89 -36.98 14.71
CA LEU A 149 -27.42 -38.37 14.71
C LEU A 149 -27.18 -38.74 16.18
N ASP A 150 -27.72 -39.87 16.63
CA ASP A 150 -27.38 -40.46 17.92
C ASP A 150 -26.06 -41.23 17.83
N GLU A 151 -25.50 -41.63 18.98
CA GLU A 151 -24.23 -42.37 19.03
C GLU A 151 -24.31 -43.73 18.30
N ALA A 152 -25.51 -44.33 18.26
CA ALA A 152 -25.78 -45.55 17.52
C ALA A 152 -25.77 -45.32 16.00
N ALA A 153 -26.35 -44.22 15.49
CA ALA A 153 -26.23 -43.84 14.07
C ALA A 153 -24.78 -43.44 13.73
N LEU A 154 -24.10 -42.67 14.59
CA LEU A 154 -22.73 -42.25 14.35
C LEU A 154 -21.77 -43.44 14.23
N SER A 155 -21.89 -44.46 15.07
CA SER A 155 -21.08 -45.68 14.98
C SER A 155 -21.40 -46.53 13.73
N ARG A 156 -22.68 -46.64 13.33
CA ARG A 156 -23.08 -47.28 12.06
C ARG A 156 -22.53 -46.53 10.84
N LEU A 157 -22.61 -45.21 10.83
CA LEU A 157 -22.10 -44.36 9.74
C LEU A 157 -20.57 -44.30 9.71
N ALA A 158 -19.89 -44.31 10.86
CA ALA A 158 -18.42 -44.42 10.95
C ALA A 158 -17.93 -45.75 10.37
N THR A 159 -18.69 -46.84 10.57
CA THR A 159 -18.42 -48.13 9.92
C THR A 159 -18.49 -48.00 8.39
N LEU A 160 -19.52 -47.34 7.84
CA LEU A 160 -19.59 -47.06 6.39
C LEU A 160 -18.46 -46.14 5.90
N ALA A 161 -18.06 -45.15 6.69
CA ALA A 161 -16.97 -44.24 6.37
C ALA A 161 -15.61 -44.95 6.34
N SER A 162 -15.36 -45.87 7.26
CA SER A 162 -14.13 -46.69 7.29
C SER A 162 -14.01 -47.62 6.07
N ALA A 163 -15.13 -47.98 5.44
CA ALA A 163 -15.17 -48.76 4.21
C ALA A 163 -15.00 -47.90 2.92
N ASP A 164 -15.09 -46.57 3.00
CA ASP A 164 -14.77 -45.65 1.89
C ASP A 164 -13.26 -45.36 1.85
N ILE A 165 -12.48 -46.40 1.52
CA ILE A 165 -11.01 -46.39 1.47
C ILE A 165 -10.47 -45.24 0.58
N ALA A 166 -11.23 -44.81 -0.42
CA ALA A 166 -10.88 -43.75 -1.35
C ALA A 166 -11.38 -42.34 -0.95
N LEU A 167 -12.07 -42.19 0.18
CA LEU A 167 -12.73 -40.94 0.63
C LEU A 167 -13.62 -40.29 -0.46
N ALA A 168 -14.28 -41.10 -1.28
CA ALA A 168 -15.04 -40.61 -2.42
C ALA A 168 -16.34 -39.88 -2.02
N VAL A 169 -16.92 -40.21 -0.86
CA VAL A 169 -18.26 -39.76 -0.43
C VAL A 169 -18.26 -38.44 0.37
N PRO A 170 -17.36 -38.19 1.35
CA PRO A 170 -17.47 -37.01 2.23
C PRO A 170 -17.47 -35.66 1.50
N ARG A 171 -16.77 -35.55 0.36
CA ARG A 171 -16.79 -34.35 -0.48
C ARG A 171 -18.18 -34.05 -1.04
N GLN A 172 -18.93 -35.07 -1.45
CA GLN A 172 -20.30 -34.89 -1.97
C GLN A 172 -21.24 -34.42 -0.85
N LEU A 173 -21.08 -34.93 0.38
CA LEU A 173 -21.84 -34.49 1.55
C LEU A 173 -21.61 -33.01 1.87
N LEU A 174 -20.37 -32.53 1.79
CA LEU A 174 -20.05 -31.10 1.94
C LEU A 174 -20.70 -30.22 0.86
N LEU A 175 -20.71 -30.68 -0.39
CA LEU A 175 -21.34 -29.94 -1.50
C LEU A 175 -22.87 -29.85 -1.30
N VAL A 176 -23.52 -30.94 -0.87
CA VAL A 176 -24.96 -30.89 -0.48
C VAL A 176 -25.17 -29.94 0.72
N ALA A 177 -24.28 -29.92 1.71
CA ALA A 177 -24.35 -28.98 2.83
C ALA A 177 -24.12 -27.50 2.42
N LYS A 178 -23.71 -27.24 1.18
CA LYS A 178 -23.65 -25.90 0.55
C LYS A 178 -24.86 -25.61 -0.34
N GLU A 179 -25.49 -26.62 -0.93
CA GLU A 179 -26.75 -26.49 -1.69
C GLU A 179 -27.96 -26.23 -0.77
N ILE A 180 -27.97 -26.78 0.44
CA ILE A 180 -29.03 -26.56 1.44
C ILE A 180 -29.08 -25.10 1.87
N ASN A 181 -30.25 -24.47 1.72
CA ASN A 181 -30.52 -23.08 2.11
C ASN A 181 -31.48 -23.01 3.32
N GLY A 182 -31.35 -21.98 4.16
CA GLY A 182 -32.26 -21.70 5.29
C GLY A 182 -32.25 -22.70 6.48
N LEU A 183 -31.57 -23.84 6.37
CA LEU A 183 -31.59 -24.91 7.38
C LEU A 183 -30.21 -25.11 8.05
N PRO A 184 -29.74 -24.18 8.90
CA PRO A 184 -28.37 -24.19 9.42
C PRO A 184 -28.03 -25.44 10.25
N VAL A 185 -28.95 -25.93 11.08
CA VAL A 185 -28.72 -27.10 11.95
C VAL A 185 -28.44 -28.37 11.13
N LEU A 186 -29.17 -28.57 10.02
CA LEU A 186 -28.95 -29.69 9.10
C LEU A 186 -27.58 -29.60 8.40
N ARG A 187 -27.17 -28.39 8.00
CA ARG A 187 -25.87 -28.14 7.37
C ARG A 187 -24.72 -28.44 8.33
N GLU A 188 -24.79 -27.96 9.57
CA GLU A 188 -23.75 -28.21 10.57
C GLU A 188 -23.75 -29.67 11.06
N ALA A 189 -24.88 -30.38 11.04
CA ALA A 189 -24.89 -31.83 11.31
C ALA A 189 -24.12 -32.63 10.23
N ILE A 190 -24.37 -32.34 8.94
CA ILE A 190 -23.65 -32.96 7.82
C ILE A 190 -22.15 -32.62 7.88
N LYS A 191 -21.80 -31.34 8.10
CA LYS A 191 -20.41 -30.90 8.26
C LYS A 191 -19.72 -31.56 9.44
N SER A 192 -20.39 -31.69 10.58
CA SER A 192 -19.82 -32.31 11.79
C SER A 192 -19.51 -33.79 11.57
N PHE A 193 -20.40 -34.52 10.88
CA PHE A 193 -20.12 -35.88 10.45
C PHE A 193 -18.89 -35.95 9.52
N VAL A 194 -18.80 -35.08 8.50
CA VAL A 194 -17.63 -35.08 7.61
C VAL A 194 -16.34 -34.70 8.35
N LYS A 195 -16.39 -33.73 9.27
CA LYS A 195 -15.25 -33.36 10.12
C LYS A 195 -14.73 -34.55 10.91
N GLU A 196 -15.64 -35.34 11.47
CA GLU A 196 -15.31 -36.54 12.25
C GLU A 196 -14.66 -37.61 11.36
N VAL A 197 -15.23 -37.87 10.18
CA VAL A 197 -14.63 -38.77 9.17
C VAL A 197 -13.24 -38.29 8.73
N MET A 198 -13.01 -36.98 8.59
CA MET A 198 -11.67 -36.44 8.31
C MET A 198 -10.72 -36.63 9.50
N LEU A 199 -11.15 -36.30 10.73
CA LEU A 199 -10.32 -36.46 11.94
C LEU A 199 -9.88 -37.91 12.16
N GLN A 200 -10.75 -38.88 11.87
CA GLN A 200 -10.47 -40.31 12.05
C GLN A 200 -9.65 -40.94 10.91
N ASN A 201 -9.58 -40.32 9.73
CA ASN A 201 -8.88 -40.92 8.58
C ASN A 201 -7.35 -40.69 8.66
N PRO A 202 -6.52 -41.73 8.45
CA PRO A 202 -5.05 -41.65 8.46
C PRO A 202 -4.42 -40.52 7.64
N VAL A 203 -5.04 -40.11 6.52
CA VAL A 203 -4.53 -39.06 5.63
C VAL A 203 -4.51 -37.67 6.31
N PHE A 204 -5.36 -37.45 7.31
CA PHE A 204 -5.43 -36.19 8.08
C PHE A 204 -5.00 -36.38 9.55
N VAL A 205 -4.08 -37.32 9.83
CA VAL A 205 -3.51 -37.51 11.19
C VAL A 205 -2.39 -36.51 11.50
N ASP A 206 -1.66 -36.05 10.48
CA ASP A 206 -0.56 -35.09 10.58
C ASP A 206 -0.99 -33.77 11.25
N SER A 207 -0.16 -33.24 12.15
CA SER A 207 -0.45 -32.04 12.94
C SER A 207 -0.54 -30.77 12.11
N GLU A 208 0.23 -30.61 11.02
CA GLU A 208 0.13 -29.48 10.10
C GLU A 208 -1.20 -29.51 9.34
N ILE A 209 -1.57 -30.70 8.85
CA ILE A 209 -2.83 -30.91 8.12
C ILE A 209 -4.03 -30.66 9.04
N ARG A 210 -3.97 -31.12 10.30
CA ARG A 210 -4.99 -30.86 11.33
C ARG A 210 -5.07 -29.39 11.73
N ALA A 211 -3.94 -28.69 11.89
CA ALA A 211 -3.92 -27.26 12.18
C ALA A 211 -4.63 -26.46 11.08
N VAL A 212 -4.37 -26.80 9.81
CA VAL A 212 -5.07 -26.20 8.67
C VAL A 212 -6.56 -26.53 8.67
N MET A 213 -6.94 -27.81 8.82
CA MET A 213 -8.34 -28.24 8.83
C MET A 213 -9.17 -27.60 9.97
N LEU A 214 -8.57 -27.42 11.15
CA LEU A 214 -9.21 -26.86 12.34
C LEU A 214 -9.10 -25.33 12.44
N ASN A 215 -8.42 -24.67 11.50
CA ASN A 215 -8.19 -23.22 11.47
C ASN A 215 -7.50 -22.69 12.75
N GLN A 216 -6.43 -23.35 13.16
CA GLN A 216 -5.55 -22.88 14.24
C GLN A 216 -4.75 -21.64 13.80
N PRO A 217 -4.35 -20.74 14.73
CA PRO A 217 -3.62 -19.52 14.39
C PRO A 217 -2.23 -19.82 13.82
N ASP A 218 -1.52 -20.80 14.38
CA ASP A 218 -0.17 -21.21 13.96
C ASP A 218 -0.19 -22.20 12.79
N ALA A 219 -1.31 -22.31 12.07
CA ALA A 219 -1.46 -23.26 10.97
C ALA A 219 -0.59 -22.86 9.76
N PRO A 220 0.15 -23.81 9.14
CA PRO A 220 0.95 -23.51 7.97
C PRO A 220 0.10 -23.15 6.74
N PRO A 221 0.70 -22.56 5.69
CA PRO A 221 -0.03 -22.23 4.46
C PRO A 221 -0.79 -23.42 3.88
N ALA A 222 -2.02 -23.20 3.42
CA ALA A 222 -2.90 -24.26 2.91
C ALA A 222 -2.27 -25.07 1.75
N THR A 223 -1.41 -24.45 0.95
CA THR A 223 -0.58 -25.11 -0.09
C THR A 223 0.29 -26.23 0.47
N ARG A 224 0.92 -26.02 1.63
CA ARG A 224 1.79 -26.99 2.31
C ARG A 224 0.99 -28.19 2.82
N ALA A 225 -0.16 -27.95 3.46
CA ALA A 225 -1.03 -29.02 3.92
C ALA A 225 -1.61 -29.85 2.75
N LEU A 226 -2.07 -29.22 1.67
CA LEU A 226 -2.55 -29.94 0.48
C LEU A 226 -1.42 -30.74 -0.20
N ALA A 227 -0.19 -30.21 -0.22
CA ALA A 227 0.98 -30.93 -0.72
C ALA A 227 1.40 -32.10 0.19
N ALA A 228 1.19 -32.00 1.52
CA ALA A 228 1.39 -33.11 2.46
C ALA A 228 0.35 -34.22 2.25
N VAL A 229 -0.94 -33.87 2.12
CA VAL A 229 -2.02 -34.82 1.74
C VAL A 229 -1.68 -35.53 0.42
N ARG A 230 -1.22 -34.81 -0.61
CA ARG A 230 -0.85 -35.40 -1.91
C ARG A 230 0.38 -36.33 -1.83
N LYS A 231 1.22 -36.19 -0.80
CA LYS A 231 2.39 -37.05 -0.54
C LYS A 231 2.13 -38.15 0.48
N TYR A 232 0.90 -38.33 0.95
CA TYR A 232 0.57 -39.36 1.94
C TYR A 232 0.92 -40.77 1.43
N VAL A 233 1.65 -41.52 2.27
CA VAL A 233 1.98 -42.94 2.09
C VAL A 233 1.47 -43.70 3.32
N PRO A 234 0.73 -44.82 3.16
CA PRO A 234 0.27 -45.62 4.30
C PRO A 234 1.43 -46.12 5.18
N PRO A 235 1.30 -46.12 6.51
CA PRO A 235 2.34 -46.66 7.40
C PRO A 235 2.56 -48.15 7.15
N THR A 236 3.83 -48.56 7.14
CA THR A 236 4.30 -49.89 6.71
C THR A 236 3.64 -51.07 7.44
N VAL A 237 3.21 -50.87 8.68
CA VAL A 237 2.52 -51.86 9.52
C VAL A 237 1.21 -52.39 8.91
N ASN A 238 0.60 -51.64 7.98
CA ASN A 238 -0.71 -51.96 7.40
C ASN A 238 -0.68 -52.38 5.92
N GLN A 239 0.49 -52.74 5.35
CA GLN A 239 0.64 -52.97 3.90
C GLN A 239 -0.32 -54.02 3.32
N ASP A 240 -0.55 -55.15 4.00
CA ASP A 240 -1.46 -56.23 3.54
C ASP A 240 -2.96 -55.80 3.48
N LYS A 241 -3.30 -54.63 4.01
CA LYS A 241 -4.64 -54.03 3.97
C LYS A 241 -4.61 -52.61 3.38
N GLY A 242 -3.49 -52.19 2.80
CA GLY A 242 -3.33 -50.87 2.21
C GLY A 242 -4.09 -50.72 0.89
N PRO A 243 -4.47 -49.49 0.48
CA PRO A 243 -4.98 -49.24 -0.85
C PRO A 243 -3.93 -49.59 -1.92
N LYS A 244 -4.36 -50.21 -3.02
CA LYS A 244 -3.50 -50.45 -4.21
C LYS A 244 -2.97 -49.11 -4.77
N PRO A 245 -1.88 -49.07 -5.54
CA PRO A 245 -1.29 -47.81 -6.03
C PRO A 245 -2.29 -46.86 -6.73
N GLY A 246 -3.23 -47.38 -7.54
CA GLY A 246 -4.30 -46.55 -8.13
C GLY A 246 -5.34 -46.07 -7.12
N GLU A 247 -5.73 -46.91 -6.17
CA GLU A 247 -6.65 -46.58 -5.07
C GLU A 247 -6.03 -45.55 -4.11
N LEU A 248 -4.70 -45.58 -3.94
CA LEU A 248 -3.94 -44.60 -3.17
C LEU A 248 -3.86 -43.25 -3.89
N GLN A 249 -3.65 -43.24 -5.21
CA GLN A 249 -3.71 -42.02 -6.01
C GLN A 249 -5.12 -41.39 -6.00
N GLU A 250 -6.18 -42.21 -6.06
CA GLU A 250 -7.56 -41.75 -5.92
C GLU A 250 -7.83 -41.18 -4.52
N LEU A 251 -7.42 -41.89 -3.46
CA LEU A 251 -7.50 -41.42 -2.07
C LEU A 251 -6.80 -40.07 -1.88
N GLN A 252 -5.56 -39.92 -2.37
CA GLN A 252 -4.82 -38.65 -2.29
C GLN A 252 -5.57 -37.52 -3.00
N LEU A 253 -6.07 -37.75 -4.22
CA LEU A 253 -6.83 -36.73 -4.96
C LEU A 253 -8.14 -36.36 -4.24
N ASN A 254 -8.91 -37.34 -3.81
CA ASN A 254 -10.17 -37.12 -3.09
C ASN A 254 -9.93 -36.42 -1.75
N ALA A 255 -8.86 -36.76 -1.02
CA ALA A 255 -8.48 -36.08 0.22
C ALA A 255 -8.05 -34.62 -0.01
N VAL A 256 -7.29 -34.32 -1.07
CA VAL A 256 -6.95 -32.94 -1.46
C VAL A 256 -8.21 -32.15 -1.81
N TYR A 257 -9.09 -32.71 -2.65
CA TYR A 257 -10.36 -32.07 -3.01
C TYR A 257 -11.31 -31.91 -1.82
N LEU A 258 -11.32 -32.86 -0.88
CA LEU A 258 -12.10 -32.81 0.36
C LEU A 258 -11.60 -31.68 1.27
N LEU A 259 -10.30 -31.60 1.53
CA LEU A 259 -9.71 -30.52 2.35
C LEU A 259 -9.88 -29.15 1.69
N ALA A 260 -9.70 -29.04 0.38
CA ALA A 260 -9.95 -27.82 -0.38
C ALA A 260 -11.43 -27.38 -0.30
N THR A 261 -12.37 -28.32 -0.43
CA THR A 261 -13.82 -28.06 -0.26
C THR A 261 -14.15 -27.66 1.18
N TRP A 262 -13.57 -28.35 2.18
CA TRP A 262 -13.73 -28.03 3.60
C TRP A 262 -13.28 -26.60 3.91
N MET A 263 -12.08 -26.20 3.47
CA MET A 263 -11.57 -24.85 3.70
C MET A 263 -12.44 -23.78 3.02
N ALA A 264 -12.91 -23.99 1.78
CA ALA A 264 -13.84 -23.07 1.12
C ALA A 264 -15.17 -22.89 1.88
N LEU A 265 -15.64 -23.92 2.58
CA LEU A 265 -16.92 -23.90 3.31
C LEU A 265 -16.82 -23.48 4.79
N HIS A 266 -15.64 -23.57 5.40
CA HIS A 266 -15.42 -23.22 6.82
C HIS A 266 -14.55 -21.99 7.05
N ARG A 267 -13.59 -21.69 6.16
CA ARG A 267 -12.76 -20.48 6.22
C ARG A 267 -13.27 -19.35 5.32
N GLY A 268 -14.18 -19.64 4.40
CA GLY A 268 -14.69 -18.67 3.42
C GLY A 268 -13.69 -18.32 2.30
N ILE A 269 -12.71 -19.19 2.03
CA ILE A 269 -11.70 -19.01 0.97
C ILE A 269 -12.39 -18.67 -0.36
N ALA A 270 -11.95 -17.58 -0.99
CA ALA A 270 -12.47 -17.13 -2.27
C ALA A 270 -12.18 -18.17 -3.38
N PHE A 271 -13.08 -18.30 -4.36
CA PHE A 271 -12.87 -19.21 -5.50
C PHE A 271 -11.54 -18.96 -6.23
N ASP A 272 -11.11 -17.69 -6.26
CA ASP A 272 -9.79 -17.23 -6.70
C ASP A 272 -8.61 -17.88 -5.98
N GLU A 273 -8.64 -17.94 -4.65
CA GLU A 273 -7.58 -18.56 -3.85
C GLU A 273 -7.66 -20.08 -3.95
N LEU A 274 -8.87 -20.65 -3.88
CA LEU A 274 -9.13 -22.07 -4.10
C LEU A 274 -8.59 -22.56 -5.46
N LEU A 275 -8.71 -21.74 -6.51
CA LEU A 275 -8.17 -22.00 -7.84
C LEU A 275 -6.64 -22.07 -7.83
N ASN A 276 -5.97 -21.15 -7.12
CA ASN A 276 -4.51 -21.20 -6.94
C ASN A 276 -4.07 -22.43 -6.15
N LEU A 277 -4.77 -22.78 -5.08
CA LEU A 277 -4.49 -23.97 -4.28
C LEU A 277 -4.54 -25.24 -5.14
N LEU A 278 -5.62 -25.45 -5.89
CA LEU A 278 -5.78 -26.62 -6.76
C LEU A 278 -4.79 -26.63 -7.95
N LEU A 279 -4.50 -25.46 -8.53
CA LEU A 279 -3.50 -25.33 -9.58
C LEU A 279 -2.11 -25.77 -9.08
N GLN A 280 -1.71 -25.36 -7.89
CA GLN A 280 -0.40 -25.68 -7.32
C GLN A 280 -0.32 -27.11 -6.75
N SER A 281 -1.37 -27.59 -6.07
CA SER A 281 -1.32 -28.89 -5.36
C SER A 281 -1.80 -30.09 -6.19
N VAL A 282 -2.52 -29.88 -7.28
CA VAL A 282 -3.05 -30.96 -8.14
C VAL A 282 -2.64 -30.78 -9.60
N TRP A 283 -3.03 -29.66 -10.23
CA TRP A 283 -2.99 -29.57 -11.70
C TRP A 283 -1.58 -29.39 -12.25
N GLN A 284 -0.73 -28.55 -11.65
CA GLN A 284 0.67 -28.44 -12.07
C GLN A 284 1.48 -29.72 -11.84
N PRO A 285 1.38 -30.42 -10.70
CA PRO A 285 1.98 -31.74 -10.52
C PRO A 285 1.55 -32.74 -11.62
N SER A 286 0.25 -32.96 -11.80
CA SER A 286 -0.20 -33.97 -12.77
C SER A 286 -0.07 -33.55 -14.23
N ALA A 287 0.06 -32.26 -14.55
CA ALA A 287 0.48 -31.83 -15.89
C ALA A 287 1.95 -32.17 -16.19
N ARG A 288 2.83 -32.22 -15.17
CA ARG A 288 4.24 -32.64 -15.32
C ARG A 288 4.41 -34.16 -15.45
N GLU A 289 3.41 -34.92 -15.00
CA GLU A 289 3.35 -36.38 -15.16
C GLU A 289 3.02 -36.80 -16.63
N LEU A 290 2.57 -35.87 -17.49
CA LEU A 290 2.24 -36.10 -18.90
C LEU A 290 3.48 -36.02 -19.80
N THR A 291 4.16 -37.15 -19.96
CA THR A 291 5.43 -37.27 -20.70
C THR A 291 5.29 -37.16 -22.22
N ASP A 292 4.22 -37.68 -22.82
CA ASP A 292 4.02 -37.75 -24.27
C ASP A 292 2.78 -36.97 -24.76
N ASP A 293 2.78 -36.60 -26.03
CA ASP A 293 1.70 -35.80 -26.61
C ASP A 293 0.39 -36.59 -26.77
N THR A 294 0.40 -37.93 -26.80
CA THR A 294 -0.84 -38.73 -26.77
C THR A 294 -1.52 -38.65 -25.41
N ALA A 295 -0.77 -38.72 -24.30
CA ALA A 295 -1.33 -38.50 -22.96
C ALA A 295 -1.85 -37.08 -22.79
N ARG A 296 -1.17 -36.06 -23.35
CA ARG A 296 -1.62 -34.66 -23.33
C ARG A 296 -2.90 -34.46 -24.15
N LEU A 297 -2.99 -35.05 -25.34
CA LEU A 297 -4.21 -35.01 -26.16
C LEU A 297 -5.39 -35.67 -25.44
N ARG A 298 -5.21 -36.87 -24.86
CA ARG A 298 -6.25 -37.52 -24.04
C ARG A 298 -6.67 -36.67 -22.84
N ALA A 299 -5.72 -36.10 -22.10
CA ALA A 299 -6.01 -35.25 -20.95
C ALA A 299 -6.82 -33.99 -21.32
N LEU A 300 -6.76 -33.53 -22.57
CA LEU A 300 -7.53 -32.40 -23.09
C LEU A 300 -8.88 -32.80 -23.70
N THR A 301 -9.03 -34.02 -24.23
CA THR A 301 -10.28 -34.48 -24.89
C THR A 301 -11.18 -35.34 -24.02
N GLU A 302 -10.63 -36.09 -23.06
CA GLU A 302 -11.37 -37.02 -22.17
C GLU A 302 -11.89 -36.31 -20.89
N LEU A 303 -12.09 -34.99 -20.96
CA LEU A 303 -12.50 -34.15 -19.83
C LEU A 303 -13.93 -34.45 -19.35
N THR A 304 -14.07 -35.02 -18.15
CA THR A 304 -15.37 -35.35 -17.54
C THR A 304 -16.25 -34.14 -17.24
N GLN A 305 -15.67 -32.94 -17.03
CA GLN A 305 -16.37 -31.71 -16.67
C GLN A 305 -15.73 -30.48 -17.34
N PRO A 306 -15.95 -30.24 -18.65
CA PRO A 306 -15.30 -29.16 -19.38
C PRO A 306 -15.63 -27.76 -18.83
N ALA A 307 -16.82 -27.57 -18.25
CA ALA A 307 -17.21 -26.30 -17.62
C ALA A 307 -16.29 -25.87 -16.46
N GLY A 308 -15.76 -26.83 -15.69
CA GLY A 308 -14.82 -26.54 -14.60
C GLY A 308 -13.45 -26.09 -15.11
N VAL A 309 -12.99 -26.66 -16.23
CA VAL A 309 -11.77 -26.24 -16.93
C VAL A 309 -11.97 -24.87 -17.60
N GLY A 310 -13.12 -24.65 -18.22
CA GLY A 310 -13.49 -23.35 -18.80
C GLY A 310 -13.44 -22.21 -17.77
N PHE A 311 -14.10 -22.41 -16.62
CA PHE A 311 -14.04 -21.46 -15.49
C PHE A 311 -12.61 -21.21 -15.00
N ALA A 312 -11.80 -22.26 -14.85
CA ALA A 312 -10.41 -22.14 -14.44
C ALA A 312 -9.57 -21.33 -15.45
N CYS A 313 -9.67 -21.65 -16.74
CA CYS A 313 -8.97 -20.95 -17.80
C CYS A 313 -9.42 -19.49 -17.95
N GLU A 314 -10.72 -19.22 -17.84
CA GLU A 314 -11.25 -17.85 -17.88
C GLU A 314 -10.74 -17.02 -16.72
N ARG A 315 -10.82 -17.53 -15.47
CA ARG A 315 -10.38 -16.76 -14.31
C ARG A 315 -8.86 -16.56 -14.28
N LEU A 316 -8.09 -17.54 -14.75
CA LEU A 316 -6.63 -17.39 -14.94
C LEU A 316 -6.31 -16.34 -16.03
N ARG A 317 -7.07 -16.28 -17.13
CA ARG A 317 -6.92 -15.23 -18.15
C ARG A 317 -7.21 -13.85 -17.58
N GLN A 318 -8.38 -13.67 -16.95
CA GLN A 318 -8.76 -12.40 -16.31
C GLN A 318 -7.65 -11.86 -15.39
N ARG A 319 -7.03 -12.74 -14.61
CA ARG A 319 -5.90 -12.37 -13.72
C ARG A 319 -4.60 -12.02 -14.44
N MET A 320 -4.32 -12.62 -15.60
CA MET A 320 -3.18 -12.20 -16.43
C MET A 320 -3.44 -10.83 -17.05
N ASP A 321 -4.69 -10.54 -17.44
CA ASP A 321 -5.11 -9.24 -17.94
C ASP A 321 -5.04 -8.16 -16.83
N GLU A 322 -5.58 -8.46 -15.64
CA GLU A 322 -5.50 -7.64 -14.41
C GLU A 322 -4.03 -7.37 -14.01
N ALA A 323 -3.18 -8.41 -13.96
CA ALA A 323 -1.76 -8.26 -13.63
C ALA A 323 -0.97 -7.50 -14.71
N GLY A 324 -1.37 -7.62 -15.98
CA GLY A 324 -0.83 -6.84 -17.09
C GLY A 324 -1.12 -5.34 -16.93
N THR A 325 -2.38 -4.96 -16.68
CA THR A 325 -2.74 -3.55 -16.49
C THR A 325 -2.10 -2.95 -15.23
N ALA A 326 -2.02 -3.70 -14.14
CA ALA A 326 -1.33 -3.28 -12.92
C ALA A 326 0.18 -3.08 -13.14
N ARG A 327 0.84 -3.97 -13.91
CA ARG A 327 2.24 -3.81 -14.32
C ARG A 327 2.44 -2.57 -15.19
N ASP A 328 1.58 -2.35 -16.18
CA ASP A 328 1.66 -1.19 -17.08
C ASP A 328 1.47 0.13 -16.32
N GLN A 329 0.56 0.17 -15.35
CA GLN A 329 0.39 1.32 -14.45
C GLN A 329 1.65 1.55 -13.61
N ALA A 330 2.14 0.52 -12.90
CA ALA A 330 3.35 0.63 -12.08
C ALA A 330 4.57 1.06 -12.92
N GLN A 331 4.69 0.59 -14.17
CA GLN A 331 5.75 1.00 -15.09
C GLN A 331 5.65 2.48 -15.49
N ARG A 332 4.43 3.01 -15.71
CA ARG A 332 4.19 4.45 -15.99
C ARG A 332 4.51 5.31 -14.77
N GLU A 333 4.08 4.89 -13.59
CA GLU A 333 4.40 5.56 -12.32
C GLU A 333 5.93 5.58 -12.08
N CYS A 334 6.62 4.46 -12.35
CA CYS A 334 8.07 4.40 -12.30
C CYS A 334 8.77 5.33 -13.31
N THR A 335 8.22 5.56 -14.51
CA THR A 335 8.76 6.58 -15.42
C THR A 335 8.54 7.99 -14.87
N THR A 336 7.31 8.36 -14.50
CA THR A 336 6.99 9.69 -13.97
C THR A 336 7.76 10.02 -12.68
N LEU A 337 8.05 9.03 -11.83
CA LEU A 337 8.90 9.22 -10.65
C LEU A 337 10.38 9.45 -11.02
N ARG A 338 10.92 8.77 -12.04
CA ARG A 338 12.28 9.06 -12.54
C ARG A 338 12.37 10.47 -13.15
N ASP A 339 11.39 10.84 -13.96
CA ASP A 339 11.34 12.16 -14.62
C ASP A 339 11.27 13.30 -13.58
N ARG A 340 10.53 13.09 -12.49
CA ARG A 340 10.48 14.00 -11.32
C ARG A 340 11.81 14.03 -10.57
N VAL A 341 12.45 12.90 -10.33
CA VAL A 341 13.76 12.85 -9.66
C VAL A 341 14.81 13.60 -10.48
N SER A 342 14.91 13.38 -11.79
CA SER A 342 15.87 14.11 -12.62
C SER A 342 15.58 15.60 -12.73
N THR A 343 14.30 16.01 -12.67
CA THR A 343 13.92 17.43 -12.62
C THR A 343 14.37 18.06 -11.28
N LEU A 344 14.10 17.38 -10.15
CA LEU A 344 14.53 17.83 -8.82
C LEU A 344 16.06 17.83 -8.67
N GLU A 345 16.78 16.91 -9.31
CA GLU A 345 18.25 16.91 -9.35
C GLU A 345 18.81 18.15 -10.08
N VAL A 346 18.19 18.56 -11.20
CA VAL A 346 18.56 19.78 -11.93
C VAL A 346 18.19 21.04 -11.13
N GLU A 347 17.00 21.10 -10.53
CA GLU A 347 16.60 22.20 -9.65
C GLU A 347 17.55 22.35 -8.44
N LEU A 348 18.00 21.23 -7.86
CA LEU A 348 18.94 21.19 -6.74
C LEU A 348 20.37 21.59 -7.15
N GLN A 349 20.81 21.26 -8.37
CA GLN A 349 22.08 21.76 -8.91
C GLN A 349 22.03 23.28 -9.10
N LEU A 350 21.00 23.78 -9.79
CA LEU A 350 20.81 25.20 -10.08
C LEU A 350 20.59 26.03 -8.79
N ALA A 351 20.00 25.44 -7.74
CA ALA A 351 19.90 26.07 -6.42
C ALA A 351 21.25 26.17 -5.69
N LYS A 352 22.17 25.21 -5.88
CA LYS A 352 23.53 25.27 -5.32
C LYS A 352 24.38 26.31 -6.04
N GLU A 353 24.37 26.32 -7.37
CA GLU A 353 25.08 27.32 -8.18
C GLU A 353 24.72 28.76 -7.77
N ARG A 354 23.43 29.00 -7.50
CA ARG A 354 22.94 30.29 -6.95
C ARG A 354 23.42 30.58 -5.53
N ALA A 355 23.50 29.57 -4.66
CA ALA A 355 24.00 29.74 -3.30
C ALA A 355 25.51 30.08 -3.32
N GLU A 356 26.29 29.34 -4.12
CA GLU A 356 27.71 29.57 -4.34
C GLU A 356 27.98 30.98 -4.89
N SER A 357 27.22 31.44 -5.90
CA SER A 357 27.36 32.82 -6.40
C SER A 357 27.02 33.91 -5.37
N LEU A 358 26.05 33.66 -4.48
CA LEU A 358 25.69 34.61 -3.42
C LEU A 358 26.72 34.61 -2.27
N GLU A 359 27.37 33.49 -2.00
CA GLU A 359 28.50 33.42 -1.05
C GLU A 359 29.73 34.15 -1.61
N GLU A 360 30.02 34.04 -2.91
CA GLU A 360 31.03 34.84 -3.59
C GLU A 360 30.72 36.35 -3.50
N GLU A 361 29.51 36.79 -3.86
CA GLU A 361 29.10 38.20 -3.74
C GLU A 361 29.21 38.73 -2.29
N LEU A 362 28.75 37.95 -1.30
CA LEU A 362 28.85 38.32 0.11
C LEU A 362 30.30 38.39 0.60
N SER A 363 31.19 37.51 0.12
CA SER A 363 32.62 37.58 0.44
C SER A 363 33.27 38.82 -0.16
N ALA A 364 33.05 39.10 -1.45
CA ALA A 364 33.57 40.28 -2.13
C ALA A 364 33.08 41.60 -1.51
N MET A 365 31.83 41.66 -1.03
CA MET A 365 31.31 42.81 -0.30
C MET A 365 31.94 42.96 1.09
N ARG A 366 32.20 41.86 1.83
CA ARG A 366 32.93 41.89 3.10
C ARG A 366 34.39 42.35 2.92
N GLU A 367 35.06 41.91 1.86
CA GLU A 367 36.42 42.36 1.52
C GLU A 367 36.45 43.86 1.18
N ARG A 368 35.49 44.35 0.41
CA ARG A 368 35.35 45.79 0.12
C ARG A 368 35.14 46.60 1.39
N TYR A 369 34.17 46.26 2.24
CA TYR A 369 33.91 46.99 3.48
C TYR A 369 35.09 46.94 4.46
N THR A 370 35.80 45.82 4.57
CA THR A 370 36.99 45.74 5.43
C THR A 370 38.19 46.53 4.88
N ALA A 371 38.36 46.58 3.55
CA ALA A 371 39.35 47.45 2.91
C ALA A 371 39.02 48.94 3.08
N GLU A 372 37.76 49.34 2.93
CA GLU A 372 37.28 50.71 3.15
C GLU A 372 37.47 51.15 4.61
N LEU A 373 37.08 50.32 5.58
CA LEU A 373 37.31 50.59 7.00
C LEU A 373 38.81 50.71 7.34
N ALA A 374 39.65 49.85 6.79
CA ALA A 374 41.10 49.93 6.97
C ALA A 374 41.73 51.17 6.30
N ALA A 375 41.16 51.65 5.18
CA ALA A 375 41.59 52.89 4.55
C ALA A 375 41.19 54.12 5.39
N LEU A 376 39.95 54.16 5.90
CA LEU A 376 39.46 55.22 6.78
C LEU A 376 40.24 55.29 8.10
N GLN A 377 40.57 54.14 8.70
CA GLN A 377 41.40 54.09 9.92
C GLN A 377 42.80 54.67 9.67
N ARG A 378 43.48 54.28 8.59
CA ARG A 378 44.79 54.86 8.22
C ARG A 378 44.72 56.36 7.94
N HIS A 379 43.62 56.85 7.36
CA HIS A 379 43.40 58.27 7.15
C HIS A 379 43.31 59.01 8.49
N GLN A 380 42.47 58.53 9.41
CA GLN A 380 42.30 59.11 10.75
C GLN A 380 43.58 59.03 11.60
N GLU A 381 44.37 57.96 11.45
CA GLU A 381 45.70 57.84 12.07
C GLU A 381 46.71 58.84 11.49
N GLY A 382 46.68 59.08 10.18
CA GLY A 382 47.44 60.13 9.50
C GLY A 382 47.07 61.53 9.99
N GLU A 383 45.78 61.88 9.95
CA GLU A 383 45.26 63.16 10.46
C GLU A 383 45.60 63.35 11.94
N ARG A 384 45.43 62.31 12.78
CA ARG A 384 45.75 62.38 14.20
C ARG A 384 47.25 62.57 14.45
N THR A 385 48.12 61.89 13.69
CA THR A 385 49.58 62.04 13.86
C THR A 385 50.07 63.40 13.37
N GLN A 386 49.49 63.94 12.29
CA GLN A 386 49.70 65.32 11.85
C GLN A 386 49.27 66.33 12.93
N LEU A 387 48.03 66.26 13.40
CA LEU A 387 47.49 67.18 14.41
C LEU A 387 48.25 67.11 15.74
N VAL A 388 48.70 65.93 16.17
CA VAL A 388 49.58 65.79 17.35
C VAL A 388 50.93 66.47 17.11
N HIS A 389 51.54 66.29 15.93
CA HIS A 389 52.81 66.91 15.60
C HIS A 389 52.71 68.45 15.53
N GLU A 390 51.64 68.99 14.93
CA GLU A 390 51.34 70.42 14.90
C GLU A 390 51.14 70.99 16.32
N LEU A 391 50.37 70.30 17.18
CA LEU A 391 50.21 70.68 18.58
C LEU A 391 51.52 70.62 19.39
N GLU A 392 52.40 69.67 19.12
CA GLU A 392 53.73 69.60 19.74
C GLU A 392 54.67 70.70 19.24
N GLN A 393 54.64 71.03 17.94
CA GLN A 393 55.36 72.18 17.40
C GLN A 393 54.88 73.50 18.04
N LEU A 394 53.57 73.72 18.13
CA LEU A 394 52.97 74.89 18.77
C LEU A 394 53.36 74.99 20.25
N ARG A 395 53.24 73.88 21.00
CA ARG A 395 53.68 73.82 22.42
C ARG A 395 55.17 74.12 22.57
N GLY A 396 56.02 73.56 21.72
CA GLY A 396 57.46 73.81 21.73
C GLY A 396 57.82 75.25 21.39
N ARG A 397 57.12 75.87 20.41
CA ARG A 397 57.27 77.27 20.01
C ARG A 397 56.91 78.21 21.17
N LEU A 398 55.75 77.99 21.80
CA LEU A 398 55.27 78.79 22.93
C LEU A 398 56.13 78.60 24.18
N ALA A 399 56.55 77.37 24.49
CA ALA A 399 57.43 77.11 25.64
C ALA A 399 58.79 77.84 25.51
N ARG A 400 59.36 77.92 24.29
CA ARG A 400 60.58 78.70 24.03
C ARG A 400 60.34 80.20 24.18
N ARG A 401 59.32 80.76 23.51
CA ARG A 401 58.97 82.20 23.61
C ARG A 401 58.70 82.63 25.06
N LEU A 402 58.02 81.79 25.84
CA LEU A 402 57.77 82.04 27.27
C LEU A 402 59.05 81.93 28.11
N GLY A 403 59.92 80.95 27.85
CA GLY A 403 61.23 80.84 28.50
C GLY A 403 62.12 82.07 28.23
N GLU A 404 62.29 82.44 26.96
CA GLU A 404 63.01 83.64 26.52
C GLU A 404 62.45 84.92 27.16
N SER A 405 61.12 85.00 27.32
CA SER A 405 60.45 86.12 27.99
C SER A 405 60.72 86.15 29.50
N VAL A 406 60.68 84.98 30.16
CA VAL A 406 61.00 84.84 31.59
C VAL A 406 62.46 85.20 31.86
N ASP A 407 63.39 84.75 31.02
CA ASP A 407 64.82 85.08 31.14
C ASP A 407 65.07 86.58 30.94
N MET A 408 64.45 87.21 29.94
CA MET A 408 64.57 88.67 29.75
C MET A 408 63.99 89.47 30.94
N LEU A 409 62.85 89.06 31.49
CA LEU A 409 62.27 89.69 32.68
C LEU A 409 63.10 89.41 33.95
N ALA A 410 63.72 88.23 34.08
CA ALA A 410 64.62 87.91 35.18
C ALA A 410 65.90 88.79 35.14
N VAL A 411 66.44 89.04 33.95
CA VAL A 411 67.54 89.99 33.74
C VAL A 411 67.12 91.42 34.12
N GLY A 412 65.94 91.89 33.68
CA GLY A 412 65.39 93.20 34.07
C GLY A 412 65.19 93.35 35.58
N LEU A 413 64.58 92.36 36.23
CA LEU A 413 64.43 92.30 37.69
C LEU A 413 65.78 92.29 38.42
N SER A 414 66.82 91.69 37.83
CA SER A 414 68.18 91.73 38.38
C SER A 414 68.86 93.10 38.25
N ALA A 415 68.43 93.93 37.29
CA ALA A 415 68.90 95.30 37.10
C ALA A 415 68.23 96.30 38.06
N LEU A 416 66.97 96.04 38.42
CA LEU A 416 66.26 96.77 39.49
C LEU A 416 66.77 96.45 40.90
N ARG A 417 67.35 95.26 41.13
CA ARG A 417 67.87 94.80 42.43
C ARG A 417 69.30 95.26 42.75
N LYS A 418 69.91 96.09 41.91
CA LYS A 418 71.24 96.69 42.14
C LYS A 418 71.07 98.14 42.57
N GLU A 419 71.92 98.64 43.44
CA GLU A 419 71.95 100.06 43.80
C GLU A 419 73.06 100.79 42.99
N PRO A 420 72.76 101.93 42.34
CA PRO A 420 71.42 102.48 42.07
C PRO A 420 70.64 101.64 41.02
N PRO A 421 69.30 101.56 41.12
CA PRO A 421 68.47 100.72 40.26
C PRO A 421 68.42 101.25 38.82
N ARG A 422 68.57 100.34 37.85
CA ARG A 422 68.55 100.68 36.41
C ARG A 422 67.17 100.43 35.82
N ILE A 423 66.29 101.42 35.98
CA ILE A 423 64.88 101.36 35.55
C ILE A 423 64.77 101.22 34.03
N GLU A 424 65.55 102.00 33.27
CA GLU A 424 65.62 101.96 31.80
C GLU A 424 65.81 100.53 31.24
N VAL A 425 66.66 99.73 31.91
CA VAL A 425 66.97 98.34 31.52
C VAL A 425 65.82 97.36 31.83
N MET A 426 64.90 97.73 32.74
CA MET A 426 63.65 96.99 32.91
C MET A 426 62.65 97.36 31.82
N ASP A 427 62.49 98.65 31.52
CA ASP A 427 61.48 99.14 30.57
C ASP A 427 61.76 98.63 29.15
N GLU A 428 63.00 98.73 28.65
CA GLU A 428 63.41 98.13 27.36
C GLU A 428 63.09 96.62 27.27
N ARG A 429 63.25 95.89 28.38
CA ARG A 429 63.01 94.42 28.43
C ARG A 429 61.53 94.11 28.53
N ALA A 430 60.76 94.93 29.24
CA ALA A 430 59.31 94.81 29.33
C ALA A 430 58.65 95.09 27.96
N GLU A 431 59.05 96.15 27.27
CA GLU A 431 58.58 96.48 25.92
C GLU A 431 58.90 95.35 24.92
N HIS A 432 60.16 94.88 24.89
CA HIS A 432 60.56 93.78 24.00
C HIS A 432 59.77 92.49 24.29
N VAL A 433 59.49 92.17 25.56
CA VAL A 433 58.66 91.00 25.92
C VAL A 433 57.20 91.19 25.51
N ILE A 434 56.63 92.37 25.73
CA ILE A 434 55.26 92.70 25.31
C ILE A 434 55.10 92.56 23.79
N ASP A 435 56.03 93.07 23.00
CA ASP A 435 55.97 92.98 21.54
C ASP A 435 56.27 91.57 21.00
N SER A 436 57.17 90.81 21.65
CA SER A 436 57.37 89.39 21.32
C SER A 436 56.14 88.53 21.61
N LEU A 437 55.40 88.84 22.69
CA LEU A 437 54.16 88.14 23.06
C LEU A 437 52.97 88.56 22.17
N ARG A 438 52.84 89.85 21.81
CA ARG A 438 51.86 90.32 20.83
C ARG A 438 52.01 89.59 19.48
N LYS A 439 53.25 89.42 19.01
CA LYS A 439 53.56 88.70 17.76
C LYS A 439 53.21 87.20 17.81
N GLU A 440 53.31 86.51 18.96
CA GLU A 440 52.69 85.18 19.09
C GLU A 440 51.16 85.27 19.17
N GLN A 441 50.59 86.28 19.83
CA GLN A 441 49.13 86.42 19.94
C GLN A 441 48.45 86.70 18.59
N GLU A 442 49.19 87.24 17.60
CA GLU A 442 48.77 87.35 16.20
C GLU A 442 48.98 86.02 15.47
N GLN A 443 50.16 85.39 15.61
CA GLN A 443 50.50 84.08 15.02
C GLN A 443 49.77 82.86 15.64
N LEU A 444 48.88 83.10 16.62
CA LEU A 444 47.92 82.15 17.22
C LEU A 444 46.45 82.51 16.89
N LYS A 445 46.22 83.51 16.02
CA LYS A 445 44.90 83.88 15.47
C LYS A 445 44.82 83.68 13.96
N GLU A 446 45.96 83.68 13.28
CA GLU A 446 46.09 83.47 11.84
C GLU A 446 46.25 81.99 11.44
N GLY A 447 46.40 81.10 12.41
CA GLY A 447 46.36 79.64 12.28
C GLY A 447 45.59 79.01 13.43
#